data_AF-A0A5C6B647-F1
#
_entry.id   AF-A0A5C6B647-F1
#
_cell.length_a   1.000
_cell.length_b   1.000
_cell.length_c   1.000
_cell.angle_alpha   90.00
_cell.angle_beta   90.00
_cell.angle_gamma   90.00
#
_symmetry.space_group_name_H-M   'P 1'
#
loop_
_entity.id
_entity.type
_entity.pdbx_description
1 polymer ?
#
loop_
_entity_poly.entity_id
_entity_poly.type
_entity_poly.pdbx_seq_one_letter_code
_entity_poly.pdbx_strand_id
1 'polypeptide(L)'
;MIRFSCPACKKSYKAPPETAGKQTVCQGCGQRFQIPASPQPVEEIPVVVAQPVDEIPQQQEPPWARWLTECQQRFGAAPRDFDAPTSEYLKMEMSWVYGWLFFVPLCKLLKSSRQRSIFRQGSVVWAHIIQANGELWGPATPTREDNGDAPGEMVFSLDTTGKITPAYLASVAEKIAATRGQPSNDAELKRIGDYLEAETVRAFGWNAPKRFTPNVPCYISTTMFLRKHLPGGYLHETFLPVVVSHKAPYFIMPLPERFWSPELLAWWTSQ
;
A
#
# COMPACT_ATOMS: atom_id res chain seq x y z
N MET A 1 -33.41 -38.93 17.26
CA MET A 1 -32.57 -38.55 18.42
C MET A 1 -31.75 -37.33 18.08
N ILE A 2 -31.96 -36.21 18.78
CA ILE A 2 -31.24 -34.95 18.54
C ILE A 2 -29.95 -34.98 19.38
N ARG A 3 -28.80 -34.67 18.75
CA ARG A 3 -27.52 -34.50 19.44
C ARG A 3 -27.18 -33.02 19.51
N PHE A 4 -26.82 -32.53 20.68
CA PHE A 4 -26.49 -31.12 20.90
C PHE A 4 -25.52 -30.96 22.06
N SER A 5 -24.96 -29.77 22.22
CA SER A 5 -24.01 -29.48 23.31
C SER A 5 -24.46 -28.25 24.09
N CYS A 6 -24.22 -28.23 25.40
CA CYS A 6 -24.48 -27.06 26.24
C CYS A 6 -23.67 -25.86 25.71
N PRO A 7 -24.28 -24.68 25.52
CA PRO A 7 -23.57 -23.53 24.96
C PRO A 7 -22.45 -23.01 25.86
N ALA A 8 -22.59 -23.16 27.19
CA ALA A 8 -21.64 -22.69 28.19
C ALA A 8 -20.47 -23.66 28.42
N CYS A 9 -20.74 -24.91 28.82
CA CYS A 9 -19.68 -25.88 29.19
C CYS A 9 -19.35 -26.92 28.11
N LYS A 10 -20.01 -26.86 26.95
CA LYS A 10 -19.82 -27.78 25.79
C LYS A 10 -20.11 -29.27 26.03
N LYS A 11 -20.61 -29.65 27.22
CA LYS A 11 -21.06 -31.03 27.52
C LYS A 11 -22.14 -31.47 26.53
N SER A 12 -21.97 -32.64 25.92
CA SER A 12 -22.87 -33.19 24.90
C SER A 12 -24.04 -33.94 25.51
N TYR A 13 -25.21 -33.83 24.86
CA TYR A 13 -26.47 -34.44 25.27
C TYR A 13 -27.14 -35.12 24.08
N LYS A 14 -28.04 -36.06 24.40
CA LYS A 14 -28.95 -36.71 23.46
C LYS A 14 -30.36 -36.55 24.00
N ALA A 15 -31.31 -36.15 23.17
CA ALA A 15 -32.70 -36.05 23.58
C ALA A 15 -33.67 -36.56 22.49
N PRO A 16 -34.88 -37.03 22.88
CA PRO A 16 -35.92 -37.40 21.94
C PRO A 16 -36.39 -36.20 21.09
N PRO A 17 -36.80 -36.39 19.83
CA PRO A 17 -37.26 -35.30 18.96
C PRO A 17 -38.40 -34.47 19.55
N GLU A 18 -39.35 -35.10 20.27
CA GLU A 18 -40.45 -34.45 20.99
C GLU A 18 -40.03 -33.47 22.12
N THR A 19 -38.75 -33.39 22.43
CA THR A 19 -38.19 -32.39 23.36
C THR A 19 -37.53 -31.19 22.66
N ALA A 20 -37.47 -31.21 21.33
CA ALA A 20 -37.06 -30.08 20.51
C ALA A 20 -37.79 -28.79 20.93
N GLY A 21 -37.04 -27.70 21.08
CA GLY A 21 -37.59 -26.40 21.45
C GLY A 21 -37.97 -26.24 22.93
N LYS A 22 -37.91 -27.28 23.77
CA LYS A 22 -38.15 -27.15 25.22
C LYS A 22 -36.92 -26.62 25.95
N GLN A 23 -37.14 -25.90 27.05
CA GLN A 23 -36.06 -25.51 27.95
C GLN A 23 -35.59 -26.68 28.81
N THR A 24 -34.29 -26.76 29.03
CA THR A 24 -33.66 -27.77 29.89
C THR A 24 -32.51 -27.15 30.70
N VAL A 25 -32.02 -27.89 31.69
CA VAL A 25 -30.92 -27.49 32.58
C VAL A 25 -29.72 -28.39 32.32
N CYS A 26 -28.56 -27.79 32.10
CA CYS A 26 -27.31 -28.52 31.95
C CYS A 26 -26.91 -29.23 33.25
N GLN A 27 -26.77 -30.56 33.22
CA GLN A 27 -26.28 -31.37 34.35
C GLN A 27 -24.77 -31.21 34.64
N GLY A 28 -24.06 -30.38 33.87
CA GLY A 28 -22.65 -30.06 34.09
C GLY A 28 -22.44 -28.72 34.81
N CYS A 29 -23.13 -27.67 34.37
CA CYS A 29 -22.91 -26.30 34.85
C CYS A 29 -24.17 -25.59 35.36
N GLY A 30 -25.34 -26.24 35.36
CA GLY A 30 -26.61 -25.66 35.82
C GLY A 30 -27.25 -24.64 34.86
N GLN A 31 -26.60 -24.30 33.74
CA GLN A 31 -27.14 -23.34 32.77
C GLN A 31 -28.48 -23.82 32.19
N ARG A 32 -29.49 -22.94 32.16
CA ARG A 32 -30.74 -23.14 31.43
C ARG A 32 -30.56 -22.77 29.95
N PHE A 33 -31.01 -23.63 29.04
CA PHE A 33 -30.95 -23.40 27.60
C PHE A 33 -32.01 -24.22 26.87
N GLN A 34 -32.26 -23.89 25.60
CA GLN A 34 -33.28 -24.53 24.78
C GLN A 34 -32.67 -25.65 23.93
N ILE A 35 -33.36 -26.79 23.82
CA ILE A 35 -32.95 -27.89 22.94
C ILE A 35 -33.18 -27.45 21.49
N PRO A 36 -32.18 -27.52 20.59
CA PRO A 36 -32.33 -27.07 19.20
C PRO A 36 -33.42 -27.87 18.49
N ALA A 37 -34.19 -27.19 17.63
CA ALA A 37 -35.20 -27.83 16.82
C ALA A 37 -34.54 -28.88 15.90
N SER A 38 -35.21 -30.02 15.71
CA SER A 38 -34.77 -30.97 14.68
C SER A 38 -34.78 -30.25 13.33
N PRO A 39 -33.70 -30.32 12.51
CA PRO A 39 -33.75 -29.77 11.16
C PRO A 39 -34.94 -30.40 10.44
N GLN A 40 -35.84 -29.57 9.90
CA GLN A 40 -36.93 -30.09 9.09
C GLN A 40 -36.35 -30.79 7.86
N PRO A 41 -36.99 -31.87 7.37
CA PRO A 41 -36.63 -32.44 6.08
C PRO A 41 -36.74 -31.31 5.07
N VAL A 42 -35.61 -30.94 4.46
CA VAL A 42 -35.59 -29.93 3.41
C VAL A 42 -36.43 -30.50 2.29
N GLU A 43 -37.57 -29.86 2.02
CA GLU A 43 -38.45 -30.20 0.91
C GLU A 43 -37.61 -30.13 -0.36
N GLU A 44 -37.48 -31.27 -1.05
CA GLU A 44 -36.67 -31.39 -2.27
C GLU A 44 -37.29 -30.50 -3.35
N ILE A 45 -36.73 -29.29 -3.49
CA ILE A 45 -36.98 -28.40 -4.60
C ILE A 45 -36.60 -29.19 -5.87
N PRO A 46 -37.49 -29.33 -6.87
CA PRO A 46 -37.17 -30.05 -8.09
C PRO A 46 -35.91 -29.44 -8.70
N VAL A 47 -34.91 -30.30 -8.90
CA VAL A 47 -33.63 -29.94 -9.52
C VAL A 47 -33.92 -29.46 -10.94
N VAL A 48 -34.04 -28.15 -11.09
CA VAL A 48 -33.91 -27.49 -12.38
C VAL A 48 -32.50 -27.85 -12.84
N VAL A 49 -32.41 -28.62 -13.92
CA VAL A 49 -31.15 -28.91 -14.61
C VAL A 49 -30.50 -27.56 -14.89
N ALA A 50 -29.49 -27.23 -14.09
CA ALA A 50 -28.73 -26.02 -14.26
C ALA A 50 -28.18 -26.07 -15.69
N GLN A 51 -28.56 -25.08 -16.49
CA GLN A 51 -27.81 -24.73 -17.69
C GLN A 51 -26.33 -24.59 -17.30
N PRO A 52 -25.38 -24.81 -18.22
CA PRO A 52 -23.97 -24.62 -17.91
C PRO A 52 -23.84 -23.24 -17.30
N VAL A 53 -23.42 -23.19 -16.03
CA VAL A 53 -23.16 -21.93 -15.37
C VAL A 53 -22.05 -21.32 -16.20
N ASP A 54 -22.42 -20.32 -17.02
CA ASP A 54 -21.49 -19.48 -17.73
C ASP A 54 -20.37 -19.16 -16.76
N GLU A 55 -19.15 -19.50 -17.19
CA GLU A 55 -17.91 -19.39 -16.45
C GLU A 55 -17.99 -18.20 -15.50
N ILE A 56 -18.01 -18.47 -14.18
CA ILE A 56 -17.78 -17.43 -13.18
C ILE A 56 -16.56 -16.67 -13.71
N PRO A 57 -16.68 -15.36 -14.06
CA PRO A 57 -15.58 -14.65 -14.68
C PRO A 57 -14.39 -14.86 -13.77
N GLN A 58 -13.36 -15.54 -14.28
CA GLN A 58 -12.11 -15.71 -13.58
C GLN A 58 -11.71 -14.30 -13.19
N GLN A 59 -11.84 -13.95 -11.92
CA GLN A 59 -11.41 -12.66 -11.40
C GLN A 59 -9.93 -12.61 -11.70
N GLN A 60 -9.57 -11.92 -12.79
CA GLN A 60 -8.21 -11.85 -13.29
C GLN A 60 -7.33 -11.44 -12.13
N GLU A 61 -6.31 -12.25 -11.84
CA GLU A 61 -5.32 -11.89 -10.84
C GLU A 61 -4.85 -10.46 -11.14
N PRO A 62 -4.84 -9.57 -10.13
CA PRO A 62 -4.58 -8.17 -10.38
C PRO A 62 -3.21 -7.98 -11.08
N PRO A 63 -3.11 -7.09 -12.07
CA PRO A 63 -1.97 -7.05 -13.00
C PRO A 63 -0.68 -6.47 -12.40
N TRP A 64 -0.60 -6.26 -11.09
CA TRP A 64 0.49 -5.54 -10.42
C TRP A 64 1.87 -6.15 -10.67
N ALA A 65 1.98 -7.49 -10.68
CA ALA A 65 3.24 -8.18 -10.93
C ALA A 65 3.74 -7.95 -12.36
N ARG A 66 2.82 -8.03 -13.33
CA ARG A 66 3.12 -7.77 -14.74
C ARG A 66 3.49 -6.31 -14.96
N TRP A 67 2.68 -5.38 -14.45
CA TRP A 67 2.95 -3.95 -14.59
C TRP A 67 4.29 -3.55 -13.98
N LEU A 68 4.67 -4.12 -12.82
CA LEU A 68 5.98 -3.87 -12.24
C LEU A 68 7.12 -4.39 -13.11
N THR A 69 6.95 -5.60 -13.64
CA THR A 69 7.93 -6.23 -14.55
C THR A 69 8.10 -5.39 -15.82
N GLU A 70 7.01 -4.92 -16.41
CA GLU A 70 7.05 -4.02 -17.56
C GLU A 70 7.75 -2.69 -17.22
N CYS A 71 7.44 -2.08 -16.06
CA CYS A 71 8.15 -0.88 -15.59
C CYS A 71 9.66 -1.13 -15.46
N GLN A 72 10.07 -2.27 -14.90
CA GLN A 72 11.48 -2.67 -14.76
C GLN A 72 12.15 -2.87 -16.13
N GLN A 73 11.47 -3.51 -17.08
CA GLN A 73 11.97 -3.72 -18.44
C GLN A 73 12.13 -2.41 -19.20
N ARG A 74 11.12 -1.53 -19.16
CA ARG A 74 11.16 -0.21 -19.81
C ARG A 74 12.22 0.70 -19.19
N PHE A 75 12.44 0.60 -17.88
CA PHE A 75 13.49 1.36 -17.20
C PHE A 75 14.89 0.77 -17.43
N GLY A 76 14.99 -0.53 -17.74
CA GLY A 76 16.23 -1.23 -18.04
C GLY A 76 16.94 -1.79 -16.81
N ALA A 77 17.90 -2.69 -17.03
CA ALA A 77 18.72 -3.29 -15.98
C ALA A 77 19.76 -2.30 -15.43
N ALA A 78 20.04 -2.38 -14.12
CA ALA A 78 21.12 -1.64 -13.49
C ALA A 78 22.48 -2.36 -13.70
N PRO A 79 23.61 -1.64 -13.87
CA PRO A 79 23.70 -0.18 -13.97
C PRO A 79 23.23 0.33 -15.33
N ARG A 80 22.43 1.40 -15.33
CA ARG A 80 21.92 2.04 -16.55
C ARG A 80 22.87 3.10 -17.05
N ASP A 81 22.96 3.20 -18.37
CA ASP A 81 23.51 4.37 -19.04
C ASP A 81 22.42 5.11 -19.78
N PHE A 82 22.30 6.41 -19.54
CA PHE A 82 21.25 7.24 -20.08
C PHE A 82 21.87 8.19 -21.10
N ASP A 83 21.23 8.34 -22.26
CA ASP A 83 21.59 9.39 -23.20
C ASP A 83 21.45 10.79 -22.57
N ALA A 84 21.97 11.82 -23.25
CA ALA A 84 21.94 13.18 -22.75
C ALA A 84 20.51 13.71 -22.52
N PRO A 85 19.54 13.55 -23.45
CA PRO A 85 18.15 13.97 -23.23
C PRO A 85 17.50 13.30 -22.02
N THR A 86 17.71 11.99 -21.86
CA THR A 86 17.19 11.19 -20.75
C THR A 86 17.82 11.61 -19.44
N SER A 87 19.12 11.85 -19.44
CA SER A 87 19.84 12.37 -18.28
C SER A 87 19.35 13.75 -17.87
N GLU A 88 19.04 14.63 -18.82
CA GLU A 88 18.51 15.98 -18.55
C GLU A 88 17.10 15.90 -17.95
N TYR A 89 16.22 15.12 -18.56
CA TYR A 89 14.86 14.90 -18.07
C TYR A 89 14.83 14.37 -16.62
N LEU A 90 15.76 13.48 -16.26
CA LEU A 90 15.84 12.88 -14.93
C LEU A 90 16.36 13.86 -13.86
N LYS A 91 17.02 14.96 -14.23
CA LYS A 91 17.59 15.90 -13.26
C LYS A 91 16.48 16.60 -12.48
N MET A 92 16.63 16.66 -11.16
CA MET A 92 15.90 17.60 -10.32
C MET A 92 16.50 18.98 -10.50
N GLU A 93 15.69 19.93 -10.93
CA GLU A 93 16.10 21.31 -11.08
C GLU A 93 15.99 22.02 -9.73
N MET A 94 17.11 22.58 -9.28
CA MET A 94 17.12 23.42 -8.09
C MET A 94 16.66 24.82 -8.49
N SER A 95 15.37 25.11 -8.39
CA SER A 95 14.93 26.50 -8.35
C SER A 95 15.60 27.23 -7.17
N TRP A 96 15.96 28.49 -7.40
CA TRP A 96 16.50 29.39 -6.39
C TRP A 96 15.51 29.63 -5.23
N VAL A 97 14.21 29.44 -5.46
CA VAL A 97 13.14 29.46 -4.46
C VAL A 97 13.30 28.32 -3.43
N TYR A 98 13.74 27.14 -3.87
CA TYR A 98 14.12 26.05 -2.94
C TYR A 98 15.34 26.40 -2.09
N GLY A 99 16.08 27.48 -2.40
CA GLY A 99 17.17 28.00 -1.58
C GLY A 99 16.70 28.73 -0.31
N TRP A 100 15.46 29.23 -0.29
CA TRP A 100 14.87 30.00 0.82
C TRP A 100 13.82 29.22 1.64
N LEU A 101 13.35 28.05 1.18
CA LEU A 101 12.28 27.26 1.79
C LEU A 101 12.78 26.06 2.64
N PHE A 102 11.92 25.53 3.50
CA PHE A 102 12.16 24.35 4.36
C PHE A 102 12.63 23.07 3.63
N PHE A 103 12.54 23.02 2.30
CA PHE A 103 12.92 21.86 1.48
C PHE A 103 14.42 21.74 1.19
N VAL A 104 15.23 22.78 1.49
CA VAL A 104 16.69 22.82 1.25
C VAL A 104 17.42 21.53 1.67
N PRO A 105 17.20 20.94 2.86
CA PRO A 105 17.94 19.76 3.30
C PRO A 105 17.68 18.53 2.43
N LEU A 106 16.41 18.28 2.07
CA LEU A 106 16.04 17.16 1.21
C LEU A 106 16.60 17.35 -0.19
N CYS A 107 16.46 18.55 -0.76
CA CYS A 107 16.99 18.85 -2.07
C CYS A 107 18.52 18.65 -2.10
N LYS A 108 19.24 19.15 -1.07
CA LYS A 108 20.68 18.90 -0.89
C LYS A 108 21.03 17.43 -0.81
N LEU A 109 20.21 16.62 -0.13
CA LEU A 109 20.42 15.18 -0.05
C LEU A 109 20.20 14.49 -1.40
N LEU A 110 19.18 14.89 -2.16
CA LEU A 110 18.89 14.27 -3.46
C LEU A 110 19.72 14.88 -4.62
N LYS A 111 20.60 15.85 -4.35
CA LYS A 111 21.40 16.53 -5.39
C LYS A 111 22.13 15.56 -6.31
N SER A 112 22.13 15.94 -7.58
CA SER A 112 22.77 15.40 -8.79
C SER A 112 23.48 14.04 -8.68
N SER A 113 24.54 13.90 -7.88
CA SER A 113 25.26 12.61 -7.77
C SER A 113 24.40 11.52 -7.14
N ARG A 114 23.60 11.84 -6.13
CA ARG A 114 22.73 10.87 -5.45
C ARG A 114 21.54 10.49 -6.31
N GLN A 115 20.81 11.47 -6.85
CA GLN A 115 19.74 11.20 -7.81
C GLN A 115 20.24 10.38 -9.01
N ARG A 116 21.39 10.75 -9.59
CA ARG A 116 22.00 9.98 -10.68
C ARG A 116 22.31 8.56 -10.24
N SER A 117 22.82 8.35 -9.03
CA SER A 117 23.06 7.02 -8.48
C SER A 117 21.76 6.22 -8.31
N ILE A 118 20.70 6.83 -7.77
CA ILE A 118 19.38 6.20 -7.63
C ILE A 118 18.87 5.73 -8.99
N PHE A 119 18.83 6.60 -10.00
CA PHE A 119 18.32 6.20 -11.31
C PHE A 119 19.23 5.20 -12.04
N ARG A 120 20.55 5.33 -11.95
CA ARG A 120 21.49 4.41 -12.63
C ARG A 120 21.56 3.04 -11.97
N GLN A 121 21.50 2.97 -10.64
CA GLN A 121 21.79 1.74 -9.88
C GLN A 121 20.58 1.16 -9.15
N GLY A 122 19.50 1.94 -9.01
CA GLY A 122 18.35 1.55 -8.23
C GLY A 122 17.46 0.50 -8.88
N SER A 123 16.64 -0.13 -8.06
CA SER A 123 15.63 -1.11 -8.46
C SER A 123 14.25 -0.48 -8.49
N VAL A 124 13.38 -0.91 -9.39
CA VAL A 124 11.98 -0.45 -9.42
C VAL A 124 11.15 -1.34 -8.52
N VAL A 125 10.42 -0.74 -7.59
CA VAL A 125 9.54 -1.40 -6.63
C VAL A 125 8.22 -0.64 -6.50
N TRP A 126 7.23 -1.25 -5.85
CA TRP A 126 5.99 -0.57 -5.50
C TRP A 126 6.13 0.26 -4.23
N ALA A 127 5.46 1.41 -4.22
CA ALA A 127 5.33 2.25 -3.05
C ALA A 127 3.92 2.84 -2.95
N HIS A 128 3.57 3.29 -1.76
CA HIS A 128 2.33 3.99 -1.47
C HIS A 128 2.60 5.26 -0.69
N ILE A 129 1.94 6.35 -1.05
CA ILE A 129 2.04 7.64 -0.37
C ILE A 129 1.41 7.52 1.02
N ILE A 130 2.14 7.97 2.04
CA ILE A 130 1.67 8.12 3.42
C ILE A 130 1.10 9.53 3.60
N GLN A 131 1.87 10.54 3.19
CA GLN A 131 1.47 11.93 3.15
C GLN A 131 2.22 12.63 2.01
N ALA A 132 1.60 13.65 1.44
CA ALA A 132 2.19 14.47 0.39
C ALA A 132 1.63 15.89 0.53
N ASN A 133 2.38 16.88 0.04
CA ASN A 133 1.89 18.25 -0.01
C ASN A 133 0.57 18.32 -0.81
N GLY A 134 -0.44 19.02 -0.29
CA GLY A 134 -1.75 19.20 -0.91
C GLY A 134 -1.69 19.75 -2.34
N GLU A 135 -0.70 20.59 -2.63
CA GLU A 135 -0.50 21.16 -3.97
C GLU A 135 -0.18 20.10 -5.01
N LEU A 136 0.35 18.93 -4.64
CA LEU A 136 0.66 17.85 -5.59
C LEU A 136 -0.58 17.18 -6.19
N TRP A 137 -1.79 17.38 -5.63
CA TRP A 137 -3.02 16.70 -6.05
C TRP A 137 -3.82 17.42 -7.13
N GLY A 138 -3.29 18.53 -7.65
CA GLY A 138 -3.95 19.29 -8.71
C GLY A 138 -2.97 19.86 -9.72
N PRO A 139 -3.48 20.43 -10.83
CA PRO A 139 -2.62 21.11 -11.80
C PRO A 139 -1.86 22.24 -11.12
N ALA A 140 -0.56 22.35 -11.41
CA ALA A 140 0.22 23.49 -10.96
C ALA A 140 -0.25 24.73 -11.73
N THR A 141 -0.19 25.88 -11.08
CA THR A 141 -0.03 27.17 -11.75
C THR A 141 1.48 27.48 -11.76
N PRO A 142 2.26 26.88 -12.68
CA PRO A 142 3.71 27.08 -12.67
C PRO A 142 4.01 28.57 -12.80
N THR A 143 4.78 29.08 -11.85
CA THR A 143 5.39 30.39 -12.01
C THR A 143 6.72 30.18 -12.71
N ARG A 144 7.33 31.27 -13.21
CA ARG A 144 8.68 31.21 -13.79
C ARG A 144 9.74 30.68 -12.82
N GLU A 145 9.40 30.57 -11.53
CA GLU A 145 10.32 30.33 -10.42
C GLU A 145 9.97 29.06 -9.63
N ASP A 146 8.81 28.44 -9.89
CA ASP A 146 8.37 27.24 -9.17
C ASP A 146 7.70 26.25 -10.13
N ASN A 147 8.31 25.07 -10.21
CA ASN A 147 7.82 23.95 -10.99
C ASN A 147 6.66 23.22 -10.28
N GLY A 148 6.36 23.58 -9.02
CA GLY A 148 5.35 22.93 -8.18
C GLY A 148 5.79 21.57 -7.65
N ASP A 149 7.09 21.26 -7.70
CA ASP A 149 7.65 20.04 -7.12
C ASP A 149 7.65 20.15 -5.59
N ALA A 150 7.27 19.08 -4.90
CA ALA A 150 7.14 19.08 -3.46
C ALA A 150 7.48 17.71 -2.85
N PRO A 151 7.90 17.67 -1.58
CA PRO A 151 8.20 16.41 -0.92
C PRO A 151 6.93 15.64 -0.57
N GLY A 152 7.14 14.37 -0.26
CA GLY A 152 6.20 13.59 0.53
C GLY A 152 6.86 12.32 1.04
N GLU A 153 6.06 11.55 1.77
CA GLU A 153 6.47 10.39 2.51
C GLU A 153 5.81 9.17 1.90
N MET A 154 6.60 8.13 1.71
CA MET A 154 6.10 6.90 1.13
C MET A 154 6.52 5.69 1.95
N VAL A 155 5.67 4.68 1.96
CA VAL A 155 6.00 3.32 2.36
C VAL A 155 6.24 2.47 1.12
N PHE A 156 7.27 1.63 1.14
CA PHE A 156 7.60 0.73 0.03
C PHE A 156 8.16 -0.59 0.56
N SER A 157 8.17 -1.61 -0.30
CA SER A 157 8.88 -2.87 -0.03
C SER A 157 9.98 -3.08 -1.06
N LEU A 158 11.03 -3.81 -0.69
CA LEU A 158 12.05 -4.27 -1.63
C LEU A 158 11.61 -5.54 -2.40
N ASP A 159 10.44 -6.08 -2.08
CA ASP A 159 9.85 -7.20 -2.80
C ASP A 159 9.49 -6.81 -4.23
N THR A 160 10.15 -7.45 -5.19
CA THR A 160 9.96 -7.26 -6.64
C THR A 160 9.15 -8.39 -7.28
N THR A 161 8.69 -9.37 -6.50
CA THR A 161 7.95 -10.54 -7.01
C THR A 161 6.53 -10.21 -7.46
N GLY A 162 6.06 -8.97 -7.22
CA GLY A 162 4.72 -8.52 -7.60
C GLY A 162 3.62 -8.95 -6.63
N LYS A 163 3.97 -9.61 -5.51
CA LYS A 163 3.04 -9.96 -4.42
C LYS A 163 2.51 -8.74 -3.66
N ILE A 164 3.19 -7.61 -3.79
CA ILE A 164 2.81 -6.35 -3.15
C ILE A 164 1.66 -5.74 -3.93
N THR A 165 0.48 -5.73 -3.31
CA THR A 165 -0.73 -5.13 -3.88
C THR A 165 -0.91 -3.69 -3.40
N PRO A 166 -1.65 -2.86 -4.15
CA PRO A 166 -2.05 -1.53 -3.69
C PRO A 166 -2.75 -1.60 -2.33
N ALA A 167 -3.73 -2.50 -2.18
CA ALA A 167 -4.49 -2.65 -0.94
C ALA A 167 -3.61 -2.97 0.28
N TYR A 168 -2.56 -3.80 0.10
CA TYR A 168 -1.62 -4.09 1.17
C TYR A 168 -0.84 -2.84 1.59
N LEU A 169 -0.20 -2.14 0.65
CA LEU A 169 0.57 -0.94 1.00
C LEU A 169 -0.32 0.21 1.45
N ALA A 170 -1.55 0.33 0.94
CA ALA A 170 -2.56 1.29 1.41
C ALA A 170 -2.86 1.06 2.89
N SER A 171 -3.17 -0.18 3.29
CA SER A 171 -3.42 -0.52 4.69
C SER A 171 -2.22 -0.21 5.59
N VAL A 172 -0.98 -0.40 5.09
CA VAL A 172 0.23 -0.05 5.84
C VAL A 172 0.38 1.47 5.94
N ALA A 173 0.20 2.20 4.84
CA ALA A 173 0.29 3.66 4.79
C ALA A 173 -0.73 4.33 5.71
N GLU A 174 -1.99 3.88 5.70
CA GLU A 174 -3.06 4.37 6.58
C GLU A 174 -2.71 4.14 8.06
N LYS A 175 -2.22 2.96 8.43
CA LYS A 175 -1.80 2.66 9.81
C LYS A 175 -0.62 3.52 10.26
N ILE A 176 0.30 3.82 9.36
CA ILE A 176 1.43 4.72 9.63
C ILE A 176 0.92 6.15 9.79
N ALA A 177 0.10 6.65 8.85
CA ALA A 177 -0.48 7.97 8.90
C ALA A 177 -1.31 8.19 10.17
N ALA A 178 -2.08 7.19 10.61
CA ALA A 178 -2.86 7.22 11.83
C ALA A 178 -2.01 7.34 13.12
N THR A 179 -0.68 7.16 13.06
CA THR A 179 0.19 7.44 14.22
C THR A 179 0.44 8.93 14.44
N ARG A 180 0.23 9.75 13.41
CA ARG A 180 0.43 11.19 13.47
C ARG A 180 -0.51 11.83 14.50
N GLY A 181 0.05 12.67 15.37
CA GLY A 181 -0.69 13.35 16.44
C GLY A 181 -1.26 12.43 17.52
N GLN A 182 -1.03 11.11 17.47
CA GLN A 182 -1.55 10.16 18.45
C GLN A 182 -0.55 9.89 19.57
N PRO A 183 -0.95 9.98 20.85
CA PRO A 183 -0.12 9.55 21.95
C PRO A 183 0.07 8.03 21.89
N SER A 184 1.31 7.57 22.09
CA SER A 184 1.65 6.14 22.10
C SER A 184 2.70 5.85 23.17
N ASN A 185 2.49 4.79 23.94
CA ASN A 185 3.49 4.23 24.86
C ASN A 185 4.49 3.30 24.14
N ASP A 186 4.19 2.91 22.91
CA ASP A 186 5.13 2.20 22.04
C ASP A 186 6.08 3.22 21.40
N ALA A 187 7.36 3.10 21.72
CA ALA A 187 8.41 4.01 21.30
C ALA A 187 8.63 4.03 19.78
N GLU A 188 8.41 2.92 19.08
CA GLU A 188 8.56 2.85 17.62
C GLU A 188 7.49 3.72 16.94
N LEU A 189 6.25 3.56 17.37
CA LEU A 189 5.13 4.33 16.83
C LEU A 189 5.20 5.79 17.21
N LYS A 190 5.59 6.07 18.46
CA LYS A 190 5.73 7.44 18.93
C LYS A 190 6.77 8.16 18.06
N ARG A 191 7.91 7.53 17.79
CA ARG A 191 8.95 8.09 16.93
C ARG A 191 8.43 8.39 15.52
N ILE A 192 7.62 7.52 14.94
CA ILE A 192 7.05 7.72 13.59
C ILE A 192 5.98 8.82 13.61
N GLY A 193 5.09 8.82 14.60
CA GLY A 193 4.07 9.85 14.77
C GLY A 193 4.67 11.24 14.98
N ASP A 194 5.66 11.35 15.87
CA ASP A 194 6.42 12.60 16.10
C ASP A 194 7.12 13.08 14.82
N TYR A 195 7.67 12.15 14.02
CA TYR A 195 8.32 12.45 12.75
C TYR A 195 7.34 13.01 11.71
N LEU A 196 6.19 12.34 11.53
CA LEU A 196 5.16 12.76 10.57
C LEU A 196 4.58 14.12 10.95
N GLU A 197 4.41 14.39 12.25
CA GLU A 197 3.91 15.66 12.75
C GLU A 197 4.90 16.81 12.56
N ALA A 198 6.21 16.55 12.70
CA ALA A 198 7.21 17.60 12.59
C ALA A 198 7.34 18.18 11.17
N GLU A 199 6.97 17.43 10.12
CA GLU A 199 7.01 17.76 8.67
C GLU A 199 8.35 18.31 8.10
N THR A 200 9.35 18.51 8.96
CA THR A 200 10.66 19.12 8.68
C THR A 200 11.79 18.12 8.84
N VAL A 201 11.53 17.02 9.54
CA VAL A 201 12.43 15.87 9.65
C VAL A 201 12.31 15.03 8.38
N ARG A 202 13.36 14.29 8.03
CA ARG A 202 13.40 13.42 6.84
C ARG A 202 13.75 12.00 7.27
N ALA A 203 12.96 11.04 6.82
CA ALA A 203 13.25 9.62 7.00
C ALA A 203 13.83 9.05 5.71
N PHE A 204 14.80 8.16 5.81
CA PHE A 204 15.32 7.41 4.67
C PHE A 204 15.53 5.97 5.12
N GLY A 205 14.75 5.05 4.56
CA GLY A 205 14.87 3.62 4.82
C GLY A 205 14.56 3.23 6.25
N TRP A 206 13.72 4.00 6.96
CA TRP A 206 13.27 3.62 8.29
C TRP A 206 12.38 2.39 8.19
N ASN A 207 12.51 1.43 9.10
CA ASN A 207 11.61 0.27 9.09
C ASN A 207 10.18 0.74 9.37
N ALA A 208 9.22 0.27 8.57
CA ALA A 208 7.83 0.34 8.94
C ALA A 208 7.59 -0.60 10.16
N PRO A 209 6.72 -0.22 11.12
CA PRO A 209 6.49 -1.02 12.32
C PRO A 209 6.09 -2.45 11.98
N LYS A 210 6.78 -3.44 12.58
CA LYS A 210 6.56 -4.86 12.27
C LYS A 210 5.12 -5.31 12.46
N ARG A 211 4.41 -4.70 13.41
CA ARG A 211 2.99 -4.97 13.66
C ARG A 211 2.08 -4.57 12.49
N PHE A 212 2.51 -3.65 11.63
CA PHE A 212 1.81 -3.27 10.41
C PHE A 212 2.24 -4.13 9.22
N THR A 213 3.44 -4.71 9.29
CA THR A 213 4.12 -5.40 8.19
C THR A 213 4.62 -6.80 8.58
N PRO A 214 3.76 -7.67 9.16
CA PRO A 214 4.21 -8.91 9.81
C PRO A 214 4.88 -9.91 8.86
N ASN A 215 4.52 -9.87 7.57
CA ASN A 215 4.93 -10.87 6.58
C ASN A 215 5.92 -10.33 5.53
N VAL A 216 5.99 -9.01 5.37
CA VAL A 216 6.77 -8.36 4.31
C VAL A 216 7.47 -7.14 4.89
N PRO A 217 8.81 -7.09 4.92
CA PRO A 217 9.54 -5.90 5.30
C PRO A 217 9.14 -4.71 4.42
N CYS A 218 8.74 -3.62 5.05
CA CYS A 218 8.50 -2.35 4.39
C CYS A 218 9.31 -1.24 5.05
N TYR A 219 9.53 -0.17 4.31
CA TYR A 219 10.39 0.93 4.69
C TYR A 219 9.69 2.26 4.42
N ILE A 220 10.00 3.26 5.23
CA ILE A 220 9.51 4.63 5.11
C ILE A 220 10.66 5.50 4.63
N SER A 221 10.44 6.24 3.55
CA SER A 221 11.37 7.25 3.03
C SER A 221 10.63 8.51 2.63
N THR A 222 11.21 9.66 2.96
CA THR A 222 10.88 10.94 2.33
C THR A 222 11.48 10.96 0.92
N THR A 223 10.72 11.49 -0.03
CA THR A 223 11.14 11.71 -1.41
C THR A 223 10.73 13.09 -1.92
N MET A 224 11.16 13.41 -3.13
CA MET A 224 10.70 14.56 -3.90
C MET A 224 9.85 14.08 -5.07
N PHE A 225 8.62 14.59 -5.16
CA PHE A 225 7.77 14.41 -6.32
C PHE A 225 8.11 15.49 -7.34
N LEU A 226 8.76 15.07 -8.43
CA LEU A 226 8.98 15.94 -9.58
C LEU A 226 7.73 15.86 -10.46
N ARG A 227 6.99 16.95 -10.63
CA ARG A 227 5.74 16.98 -11.39
C ARG A 227 5.94 16.49 -12.82
N LYS A 228 7.08 16.84 -13.45
CA LYS A 228 7.44 16.34 -14.79
C LYS A 228 7.61 14.81 -14.90
N HIS A 229 7.66 14.10 -13.77
CA HIS A 229 7.76 12.64 -13.69
C HIS A 229 6.40 11.98 -13.42
N LEU A 230 5.34 12.76 -13.15
CA LEU A 230 3.99 12.26 -12.88
C LEU A 230 3.10 12.36 -14.12
N PRO A 231 2.18 11.40 -14.33
CA PRO A 231 1.14 11.53 -15.34
C PRO A 231 0.32 12.80 -15.15
N GLY A 232 0.18 13.60 -16.22
CA GLY A 232 -0.54 14.88 -16.17
C GLY A 232 0.12 15.97 -15.32
N GLY A 233 1.27 15.71 -14.69
CA GLY A 233 1.99 16.67 -13.88
C GLY A 233 1.55 16.77 -12.41
N TYR A 234 0.72 15.85 -11.92
CA TYR A 234 0.22 15.83 -10.54
C TYR A 234 -0.15 14.41 -10.08
N LEU A 235 -0.42 14.24 -8.79
CA LEU A 235 -0.86 12.99 -8.20
C LEU A 235 -2.35 12.79 -8.46
N HIS A 236 -2.68 11.75 -9.22
CA HIS A 236 -4.05 11.22 -9.35
C HIS A 236 -4.35 10.16 -8.29
N GLU A 237 -3.31 9.44 -7.88
CA GLU A 237 -3.42 8.23 -7.08
C GLU A 237 -2.25 8.16 -6.08
N THR A 238 -2.33 7.21 -5.15
CA THR A 238 -1.35 7.05 -4.06
C THR A 238 -0.37 5.90 -4.26
N PHE A 239 -0.61 4.98 -5.20
CA PHE A 239 0.17 3.75 -5.42
C PHE A 239 1.02 3.74 -6.70
N LEU A 240 2.30 4.11 -6.62
CA LEU A 240 3.12 4.32 -7.81
C LEU A 240 4.44 3.52 -7.75
N PRO A 241 5.05 3.23 -8.91
CA PRO A 241 6.36 2.63 -8.94
C PRO A 241 7.42 3.67 -8.56
N VAL A 242 8.40 3.25 -7.77
CA VAL A 242 9.53 4.09 -7.35
C VAL A 242 10.84 3.40 -7.67
N VAL A 243 11.89 4.19 -7.86
CA VAL A 243 13.26 3.70 -7.95
C VAL A 243 13.91 3.83 -6.59
N VAL A 244 14.32 2.70 -6.00
CA VAL A 244 14.98 2.64 -4.69
C VAL A 244 16.48 2.41 -4.85
N SER A 245 17.30 3.12 -4.08
CA SER A 245 18.75 2.90 -4.05
C SER A 245 19.07 1.49 -3.57
N HIS A 246 20.00 0.80 -4.25
CA HIS A 246 20.36 -0.59 -3.96
C HIS A 246 20.91 -0.84 -2.54
N LYS A 247 21.36 0.21 -1.84
CA LYS A 247 21.87 0.13 -0.46
C LYS A 247 21.15 1.09 0.46
N ALA A 248 21.18 0.77 1.75
CA ALA A 248 20.78 1.68 2.81
C ALA A 248 21.49 3.05 2.65
N PRO A 249 20.81 4.17 2.93
CA PRO A 249 19.54 4.27 3.63
C PRO A 249 18.29 4.26 2.72
N TYR A 250 18.31 3.59 1.56
CA TYR A 250 17.13 3.40 0.70
C TYR A 250 16.42 4.72 0.32
N PHE A 251 17.18 5.61 -0.31
CA PHE A 251 16.60 6.75 -0.99
C PHE A 251 15.69 6.26 -2.10
N ILE A 252 14.51 6.87 -2.22
CA ILE A 252 13.56 6.57 -3.28
C ILE A 252 13.28 7.84 -4.09
N MET A 253 12.94 7.66 -5.36
CA MET A 253 12.28 8.68 -6.18
C MET A 253 11.15 8.03 -6.98
N PRO A 254 10.04 8.73 -7.25
CA PRO A 254 9.05 8.26 -8.21
C PRO A 254 9.74 7.82 -9.51
N LEU A 255 9.36 6.65 -10.03
CA LEU A 255 9.77 6.27 -11.36
C LEU A 255 9.09 7.25 -12.33
N PRO A 256 9.82 7.87 -13.27
CA PRO A 256 9.18 8.76 -14.23
C PRO A 256 8.16 8.04 -15.11
N GLU A 257 7.00 8.67 -15.33
CA GLU A 257 5.87 8.11 -16.07
C GLU A 257 6.21 7.53 -17.44
N ARG A 258 7.20 8.10 -18.13
CA ARG A 258 7.66 7.59 -19.43
C ARG A 258 8.17 6.14 -19.39
N PHE A 259 8.43 5.59 -18.20
CA PHE A 259 8.85 4.21 -17.98
C PHE A 259 7.73 3.30 -17.43
N TRP A 260 6.51 3.81 -17.18
CA TRP A 260 5.40 3.05 -16.63
C TRP A 260 4.73 2.13 -17.66
N SER A 261 4.21 0.96 -17.31
CA SER A 261 3.43 0.20 -18.30
C SER A 261 2.26 1.05 -18.87
N PRO A 262 1.91 0.93 -20.17
CA PRO A 262 0.80 1.70 -20.73
C PRO A 262 -0.52 1.47 -20.00
N GLU A 263 -0.73 0.25 -19.51
CA GLU A 263 -1.93 -0.10 -18.75
C GLU A 263 -1.92 0.47 -17.33
N LEU A 264 -0.76 0.50 -16.66
CA LEU A 264 -0.63 1.22 -15.39
C LEU A 264 -0.95 2.71 -15.57
N LEU A 265 -0.45 3.32 -16.66
CA LEU A 265 -0.73 4.72 -16.97
C LEU A 265 -2.23 4.96 -17.20
N ALA A 266 -2.88 4.09 -17.98
CA ALA A 266 -4.33 4.15 -18.21
C ALA A 266 -5.10 3.99 -16.89
N TRP A 267 -4.77 2.98 -16.08
CA TRP A 267 -5.38 2.78 -14.77
C TRP A 267 -5.22 4.02 -13.88
N TRP A 268 -3.99 4.53 -13.74
CA TRP A 268 -3.63 5.68 -12.89
C TRP A 268 -4.37 6.96 -13.24
N THR A 269 -4.70 7.16 -14.51
CA THR A 269 -5.34 8.39 -15.01
C THR A 269 -6.86 8.26 -15.19
N SER A 270 -7.41 7.07 -14.95
CA SER A 270 -8.83 6.74 -15.18
C SER A 270 -9.71 6.70 -13.92
N GLN A 271 -9.11 6.86 -12.73
CA GLN A 271 -9.81 6.86 -11.45
C GLN A 271 -10.47 8.21 -11.15
#